data_AF-A0A935GPZ3-F1
#
_entry.id   AF-A0A935GPZ3-F1
#
_cell.length_a   1.000
_cell.length_b   1.000
_cell.length_c   1.000
_cell.angle_alpha   90.00
_cell.angle_beta   90.00
_cell.angle_gamma   90.00
#
_symmetry.space_group_name_H-M   'P 1'
#
loop_
_entity.id
_entity.type
_entity.pdbx_description
1 polymer ?
#
loop_
_entity_poly.entity_id
_entity_poly.type
_entity_poly.pdbx_seq_one_letter_code
_entity_poly.pdbx_strand_id
1 'polypeptide(L)'
;MKNPDPGTTGQPRARAAKAIRKPRTDADARALARIRTAAAIVRHRQEALYDRLADRFRLAFEQGQDRSRAGMGEAAEQARKQLTAVGALTQPQGERLKVLLLRDLDRTAAQFRNARGSATEQLLLAEPESGALTSLAIVLESAGDAIHDPDLNADESLVYKTGEVTSAGTLTCTKCGTALCFKRTGTVPPCPTCSLTEFRKGY
;
A
#
# COMPACT_ATOMS: atom_id res chain seq x y z
N MET A 1 -73.42 3.34 -67.12
CA MET A 1 -73.43 3.93 -65.76
C MET A 1 -72.37 3.21 -64.96
N LYS A 2 -71.27 3.92 -64.66
CA LYS A 2 -70.95 4.47 -63.32
C LYS A 2 -70.70 3.35 -62.29
N ASN A 3 -69.61 3.27 -61.55
CA ASN A 3 -68.26 3.85 -61.53
C ASN A 3 -67.50 3.01 -60.48
N PRO A 4 -66.16 3.04 -60.43
CA PRO A 4 -65.36 2.22 -59.53
C PRO A 4 -65.31 2.80 -58.11
N ASP A 5 -65.24 1.94 -57.09
CA ASP A 5 -64.99 2.33 -55.69
C ASP A 5 -63.49 2.18 -55.35
N PRO A 6 -62.98 2.95 -54.38
CA PRO A 6 -61.64 3.51 -54.45
C PRO A 6 -60.69 2.98 -53.38
N GLY A 7 -59.39 3.11 -53.67
CA GLY A 7 -58.42 3.56 -52.68
C GLY A 7 -58.08 2.58 -51.55
N THR A 8 -57.28 1.56 -51.85
CA THR A 8 -56.43 0.95 -50.82
C THR A 8 -55.29 1.92 -50.50
N THR A 9 -55.51 2.80 -49.53
CA THR A 9 -54.49 3.69 -48.98
C THR A 9 -53.43 2.86 -48.25
N GLY A 10 -52.30 2.62 -48.91
CA GLY A 10 -51.13 2.02 -48.29
C GLY A 10 -50.59 2.92 -47.18
N GLN A 11 -50.79 2.51 -45.93
CA GLN A 11 -50.12 3.13 -44.78
C GLN A 11 -48.59 2.96 -44.91
N PRO A 12 -47.79 4.03 -44.75
CA PRO A 12 -46.35 3.90 -44.66
C PRO A 12 -46.03 3.20 -43.33
N ARG A 13 -45.49 1.98 -43.41
CA ARG A 13 -44.92 1.29 -42.25
C ARG A 13 -43.84 2.19 -41.66
N ALA A 14 -44.08 2.70 -40.46
CA ALA A 14 -43.09 3.41 -39.67
C ALA A 14 -41.83 2.54 -39.57
N ARG A 15 -40.72 3.03 -40.13
CA ARG A 15 -39.41 2.40 -39.96
C ARG A 15 -39.09 2.47 -38.47
N ALA A 16 -39.08 1.31 -37.82
CA ALA A 16 -38.56 1.18 -36.46
C ALA A 16 -37.15 1.81 -36.42
N ALA A 17 -36.99 2.85 -35.60
CA ALA A 17 -35.69 3.43 -35.33
C ALA A 17 -34.79 2.31 -34.80
N LYS A 18 -33.81 1.92 -35.60
CA LYS A 18 -32.82 0.89 -35.24
C LYS A 18 -32.06 1.46 -34.05
N ALA A 19 -32.35 0.97 -32.85
CA ALA A 19 -31.64 1.36 -31.64
C ALA A 19 -30.15 1.17 -31.92
N ILE A 20 -29.41 2.29 -31.96
CA ILE A 20 -27.97 2.29 -32.16
C ILE A 20 -27.40 1.56 -30.95
N ARG A 21 -27.03 0.29 -31.13
CA ARG A 21 -26.31 -0.47 -30.10
C ARG A 21 -25.03 0.32 -29.82
N LYS A 22 -24.88 0.82 -28.59
CA LYS A 22 -23.65 1.52 -28.16
C LYS A 22 -22.44 0.66 -28.57
N PRO A 23 -21.41 1.26 -29.17
CA PRO A 23 -20.23 0.52 -29.62
C PRO A 23 -19.60 -0.22 -28.43
N ARG A 24 -19.20 -1.47 -28.63
CA ARG A 24 -18.62 -2.36 -27.61
C ARG A 24 -17.48 -1.70 -26.81
N THR A 25 -16.74 -0.80 -27.45
CA THR A 25 -15.64 0.01 -26.89
C THR A 25 -16.04 0.79 -25.63
N ASP A 26 -17.27 1.32 -25.58
CA ASP A 26 -17.74 2.09 -24.41
C ASP A 26 -18.04 1.19 -23.21
N ALA A 27 -18.48 -0.05 -23.45
CA ALA A 27 -18.71 -1.03 -22.40
C ALA A 27 -17.37 -1.52 -21.81
N ASP A 28 -16.37 -1.74 -22.67
CA ASP A 28 -15.03 -2.15 -22.27
C ASP A 28 -14.29 -1.05 -21.48
N ALA A 29 -14.41 0.21 -21.91
CA ALA A 29 -13.87 1.35 -21.17
C ALA A 29 -14.48 1.49 -19.76
N ARG A 30 -15.79 1.29 -19.62
CA ARG A 30 -16.47 1.30 -18.32
C ARG A 30 -16.03 0.13 -17.43
N ALA A 31 -15.84 -1.06 -18.02
CA ALA A 31 -15.35 -2.22 -17.29
C ALA A 31 -13.92 -1.98 -16.75
N LEU A 32 -13.01 -1.47 -17.59
CA LEU A 32 -11.64 -1.12 -17.19
C LEU A 32 -11.60 -0.05 -16.09
N ALA A 33 -12.46 0.97 -16.19
CA ALA A 33 -12.58 1.98 -15.15
C ALA A 33 -12.96 1.37 -13.79
N ARG A 34 -13.96 0.47 -13.76
CA ARG A 34 -14.38 -0.24 -12.54
C ARG A 34 -13.26 -1.08 -11.94
N ILE A 35 -12.51 -1.80 -12.77
CA ILE A 35 -11.37 -2.61 -12.33
C ILE A 35 -10.30 -1.73 -11.68
N ARG A 36 -9.96 -0.59 -12.29
CA ARG A 36 -8.98 0.36 -11.72
C ARG A 36 -9.45 0.93 -10.39
N THR A 37 -10.73 1.30 -10.27
CA THR A 37 -11.31 1.78 -9.01
C THR A 37 -11.26 0.70 -7.93
N ALA A 38 -11.67 -0.53 -8.25
CA ALA A 38 -11.60 -1.65 -7.30
C ALA A 38 -10.16 -1.92 -6.84
N ALA A 39 -9.19 -1.90 -7.76
CA ALA A 39 -7.78 -2.05 -7.42
C ALA A 39 -7.28 -0.92 -6.50
N ALA A 40 -7.71 0.33 -6.73
CA ALA A 40 -7.37 1.46 -5.86
C ALA A 40 -7.93 1.28 -4.44
N ILE A 41 -9.18 0.85 -4.32
CA ILE A 41 -9.82 0.57 -3.02
C ILE A 41 -9.05 -0.50 -2.25
N VAL A 42 -8.66 -1.59 -2.92
CA VAL A 42 -7.89 -2.67 -2.29
C VAL A 42 -6.52 -2.17 -1.82
N ARG A 43 -5.82 -1.38 -2.63
CA ARG A 43 -4.52 -0.79 -2.25
C ARG A 43 -4.65 0.12 -1.03
N HIS A 44 -5.59 1.06 -1.04
CA HIS A 44 -5.79 1.98 0.10
C HIS A 44 -6.21 1.26 1.37
N ARG A 45 -7.01 0.19 1.25
CA ARG A 45 -7.34 -0.65 2.41
C ARG A 45 -6.10 -1.36 2.97
N GLN A 46 -5.21 -1.86 2.13
CA GLN A 46 -3.95 -2.47 2.56
C GLN A 46 -3.05 -1.45 3.27
N GLU A 47 -2.92 -0.24 2.72
CA GLU A 47 -2.16 0.87 3.32
C GLU A 47 -2.68 1.21 4.72
N ALA A 48 -3.98 1.42 4.86
CA ALA A 48 -4.60 1.72 6.16
C ALA A 48 -4.46 0.58 7.19
N LEU A 49 -4.50 -0.68 6.74
CA LEU A 49 -4.28 -1.84 7.61
C LEU A 49 -2.82 -1.93 8.08
N TYR A 50 -1.87 -1.53 7.23
CA TYR A 50 -0.46 -1.48 7.58
C TYR A 50 -0.18 -0.40 8.62
N ASP A 51 -0.73 0.80 8.45
CA ASP A 51 -0.63 1.87 9.45
C ASP A 51 -1.22 1.44 10.79
N ARG A 52 -2.39 0.80 10.77
CA ARG A 52 -3.02 0.26 11.99
C ARG A 52 -2.16 -0.81 12.67
N LEU A 53 -1.50 -1.67 11.89
CA LEU A 53 -0.59 -2.68 12.43
C LEU A 53 0.63 -2.02 13.08
N ALA A 54 1.23 -1.03 12.43
CA ALA A 54 2.38 -0.29 12.95
C ALA A 54 2.04 0.46 14.26
N ASP A 55 0.85 1.06 14.34
CA ASP A 55 0.34 1.70 15.55
C ASP A 55 0.14 0.70 16.70
N ARG A 56 -0.45 -0.45 16.42
CA ARG A 56 -0.63 -1.51 17.42
C ARG A 56 0.70 -2.11 17.87
N PHE A 57 1.66 -2.22 16.96
CA PHE A 57 3.03 -2.63 17.24
C PHE A 57 3.70 -1.64 18.21
N ARG A 58 3.65 -0.33 17.93
CA ARG A 58 4.17 0.71 18.85
C ARG A 58 3.58 0.56 20.25
N LEU A 59 2.24 0.52 20.33
CA LEU A 59 1.55 0.41 21.63
C LEU A 59 1.94 -0.87 22.38
N ALA A 60 2.08 -2.00 21.69
CA ALA A 60 2.49 -3.26 22.31
C ALA A 60 3.94 -3.21 22.81
N PHE A 61 4.85 -2.56 22.05
CA PHE A 61 6.24 -2.40 22.45
C PHE A 61 6.39 -1.44 23.65
N GLU A 62 5.64 -0.35 23.67
CA GLU A 62 5.62 0.60 24.79
C GLU A 62 5.14 -0.06 26.10
N GLN A 63 4.13 -0.94 26.01
CA GLN A 63 3.63 -1.73 27.12
C GLN A 63 4.60 -2.84 27.57
N GLY A 64 5.48 -3.29 26.66
CA GLY A 64 6.51 -4.28 26.93
C GLY A 64 7.66 -3.73 27.77
N GLN A 65 8.33 -4.63 28.49
CA GLN A 65 9.54 -4.32 29.25
C GLN A 65 10.81 -4.59 28.43
N ASP A 66 10.78 -5.57 27.52
CA ASP A 66 11.91 -5.90 26.66
C ASP A 66 12.07 -4.87 25.53
N ARG A 67 13.18 -4.13 25.57
CA ARG A 67 13.53 -3.10 24.59
C ARG A 67 14.44 -3.61 23.46
N SER A 68 14.71 -4.91 23.43
CA SER A 68 15.57 -5.55 22.43
C SER A 68 14.84 -5.83 21.10
N ARG A 69 15.57 -6.36 20.12
CA ARG A 69 15.00 -6.85 18.87
C ARG A 69 14.01 -8.01 19.07
N ALA A 70 14.20 -8.83 20.10
CA ALA A 70 13.26 -9.89 20.45
C ALA A 70 11.93 -9.28 20.91
N GLY A 71 11.97 -8.29 21.82
CA GLY A 71 10.81 -7.52 22.26
C GLY A 71 10.04 -6.85 21.11
N MET A 72 10.76 -6.31 20.10
CA MET A 72 10.11 -5.79 18.88
C MET A 72 9.40 -6.90 18.09
N GLY A 73 10.01 -8.08 17.98
CA GLY A 73 9.39 -9.25 17.35
C GLY A 73 8.11 -9.70 18.07
N GLU A 74 8.14 -9.75 19.39
CA GLU A 74 6.98 -10.10 20.22
C GLU A 74 5.86 -9.07 20.11
N ALA A 75 6.19 -7.78 20.15
CA ALA A 75 5.24 -6.70 19.96
C ALA A 75 4.56 -6.74 18.59
N ALA A 76 5.32 -7.05 17.52
CA ALA A 76 4.77 -7.18 16.17
C ALA A 76 3.83 -8.39 16.06
N GLU A 77 4.17 -9.50 16.71
CA GLU A 77 3.33 -10.70 16.77
C GLU A 77 2.05 -10.46 17.58
N GLN A 78 2.14 -9.73 18.70
CA GLN A 78 0.99 -9.33 19.49
C GLN A 78 0.03 -8.42 18.69
N ALA A 79 0.56 -7.41 18.00
CA ALA A 79 -0.22 -6.51 17.15
C ALA A 79 -0.94 -7.29 16.02
N ARG A 80 -0.25 -8.22 15.37
CA ARG A 80 -0.82 -9.12 14.35
C ARG A 80 -1.98 -9.95 14.91
N LYS A 81 -1.77 -10.61 16.07
CA LYS A 81 -2.78 -11.43 16.75
C LYS A 81 -4.01 -10.62 17.12
N GLN A 82 -3.83 -9.43 17.70
CA GLN A 82 -4.93 -8.54 18.08
C GLN A 82 -5.78 -8.13 16.86
N LEU A 83 -5.15 -7.71 15.76
CA LEU A 83 -5.88 -7.33 14.55
C LEU A 83 -6.56 -8.51 13.85
N THR A 84 -6.01 -9.71 14.00
CA THR A 84 -6.66 -10.93 13.51
C THR A 84 -7.86 -11.33 14.37
N ALA A 85 -7.74 -11.20 15.69
CA ALA A 85 -8.80 -11.53 16.64
C ALA A 85 -10.06 -10.67 16.45
N VAL A 86 -9.90 -9.39 16.10
CA VAL A 86 -11.01 -8.48 15.81
C VAL A 86 -11.48 -8.54 14.34
N GLY A 87 -10.97 -9.47 13.54
CA GLY A 87 -11.35 -9.66 12.14
C GLY A 87 -10.86 -8.56 11.19
N ALA A 88 -9.97 -7.67 11.63
CA ALA A 88 -9.40 -6.64 10.76
C ALA A 88 -8.42 -7.22 9.73
N LEU A 89 -7.69 -8.28 10.11
CA LEU A 89 -6.78 -9.03 9.26
C LEU A 89 -7.17 -10.50 9.21
N THR A 90 -6.93 -11.13 8.06
CA THR A 90 -6.88 -12.60 8.01
C THR A 90 -5.51 -13.09 8.51
N GLN A 91 -5.42 -14.36 8.95
CA GLN A 91 -4.14 -14.96 9.34
C GLN A 91 -3.01 -14.78 8.30
N PRO A 92 -3.20 -15.17 7.01
CA PRO A 92 -2.14 -15.01 6.01
C PRO A 92 -1.82 -13.54 5.72
N GLN A 93 -2.82 -12.65 5.75
CA GLN A 93 -2.58 -11.22 5.57
C GLN A 93 -1.78 -10.64 6.73
N GLY A 94 -2.10 -11.00 7.97
CA GLY A 94 -1.38 -10.56 9.16
C GLY A 94 0.05 -11.03 9.16
N GLU A 95 0.31 -12.30 8.80
CA GLU A 95 1.68 -12.82 8.72
C GLU A 95 2.51 -12.06 7.68
N ARG A 96 1.94 -11.85 6.49
CA ARG A 96 2.58 -11.06 5.44
C ARG A 96 2.90 -9.64 5.90
N LEU A 97 1.92 -8.93 6.48
CA LEU A 97 2.13 -7.54 6.91
C LEU A 97 3.14 -7.42 8.06
N LYS A 98 3.17 -8.39 8.99
CA LYS A 98 4.18 -8.44 10.06
C LYS A 98 5.60 -8.52 9.49
N VAL A 99 5.82 -9.39 8.49
CA VAL A 99 7.13 -9.51 7.83
C VAL A 99 7.54 -8.18 7.17
N LEU A 100 6.62 -7.53 6.46
CA LEU A 100 6.90 -6.23 5.84
C LEU A 100 7.18 -5.14 6.88
N LEU A 101 6.46 -5.16 8.00
CA LEU A 101 6.64 -4.21 9.11
C LEU A 101 8.03 -4.35 9.74
N LEU A 102 8.43 -5.58 10.07
CA LEU A 102 9.75 -5.84 10.65
C LEU A 102 10.87 -5.49 9.67
N ARG A 103 10.69 -5.75 8.37
CA ARG A 103 11.64 -5.30 7.33
C ARG A 103 11.79 -3.78 7.30
N ASP A 104 10.67 -3.04 7.38
CA ASP A 104 10.71 -1.58 7.43
C ASP A 104 11.32 -1.06 8.73
N LEU A 105 11.08 -1.74 9.86
CA LEU A 105 11.73 -1.44 11.14
C LEU A 105 13.24 -1.58 11.03
N ASP A 106 13.73 -2.71 10.55
CA ASP A 106 15.16 -2.98 10.38
C ASP A 106 15.79 -1.93 9.44
N ARG A 107 15.12 -1.58 8.33
CA ARG A 107 15.59 -0.54 7.40
C ARG A 107 15.63 0.85 8.02
N THR A 108 14.64 1.18 8.85
CA THR A 108 14.59 2.46 9.55
C THR A 108 15.65 2.53 10.65
N ALA A 109 15.90 1.42 11.38
CA ALA A 109 16.97 1.32 12.36
C ALA A 109 18.34 1.56 11.74
N ALA A 110 18.61 0.96 10.57
CA ALA A 110 19.85 1.19 9.84
C ALA A 110 20.02 2.66 9.42
N GLN A 111 18.95 3.35 9.04
CA GLN A 111 19.01 4.79 8.75
C GLN A 111 19.36 5.60 9.99
N PHE A 112 18.73 5.31 11.13
CA PHE A 112 18.97 6.04 12.38
C PHE A 112 20.38 5.88 12.91
N ARG A 113 20.95 4.67 12.82
CA ARG A 113 22.35 4.42 13.21
C ARG A 113 23.35 5.30 12.46
N ASN A 114 23.03 5.65 11.22
CA ASN A 114 23.91 6.42 10.35
C ASN A 114 23.72 7.94 10.45
N ALA A 115 22.72 8.40 11.20
CA ALA A 115 22.33 9.80 11.21
C ALA A 115 22.66 10.49 12.55
N ARG A 116 22.82 11.82 12.53
CA ARG A 116 23.06 12.64 13.73
C ARG A 116 21.77 13.34 14.15
N GLY A 117 21.26 13.09 15.36
CA GLY A 117 20.01 13.67 15.89
C GLY A 117 18.94 12.59 16.17
N SER A 118 17.77 12.96 16.72
CA SER A 118 16.77 11.95 17.07
C SER A 118 16.07 11.37 15.83
N ALA A 119 15.68 10.10 15.96
CA ALA A 119 14.84 9.35 15.03
C ALA A 119 13.66 10.17 14.48
N THR A 120 12.98 10.82 15.41
CA THR A 120 11.71 11.48 15.18
C THR A 120 11.93 12.87 14.59
N GLU A 121 12.97 13.59 15.02
CA GLU A 121 13.37 14.90 14.46
C GLU A 121 13.72 14.84 12.98
N GLN A 122 14.44 13.80 12.54
CA GLN A 122 14.83 13.65 11.14
C GLN A 122 13.66 13.28 10.23
N LEU A 123 12.66 12.58 10.78
CA LEU A 123 11.48 12.14 10.05
C LEU A 123 10.34 13.18 10.07
N LEU A 124 10.27 14.03 11.09
CA LEU A 124 9.31 15.13 11.22
C LEU A 124 9.59 16.32 10.27
N LEU A 125 10.75 16.33 9.59
CA LEU A 125 10.98 17.22 8.44
C LEU A 125 10.13 16.81 7.21
N ALA A 126 9.55 15.61 7.23
CA ALA A 126 8.44 15.23 6.38
C ALA A 126 7.13 15.37 7.17
N GLU A 127 6.16 16.10 6.60
CA GLU A 127 4.84 16.45 7.13
C GLU A 127 4.22 15.49 8.17
N PRO A 128 3.52 16.00 9.20
CA PRO A 128 2.89 15.20 10.25
C PRO A 128 1.57 14.62 9.75
N GLU A 129 1.62 13.56 8.96
CA GLU A 129 0.48 12.67 8.82
C GLU A 129 0.90 11.28 9.29
N SER A 130 0.35 10.90 10.45
CA SER A 130 0.41 9.58 11.07
C SER A 130 0.47 8.46 10.03
N GLY A 131 1.61 7.78 9.99
CA GLY A 131 1.85 6.62 9.16
C GLY A 131 2.80 5.67 9.85
N ALA A 132 2.94 4.46 9.30
CA ALA A 132 3.77 3.41 9.88
C ALA A 132 5.19 3.89 10.24
N LEU A 133 5.78 4.79 9.46
CA LEU A 133 7.12 5.31 9.73
C LEU A 133 7.24 6.03 11.08
N THR A 134 6.24 6.82 11.49
CA THR A 134 6.21 7.49 12.79
C THR A 134 6.21 6.47 13.93
N SER A 135 5.42 5.42 13.80
CA SER A 135 5.33 4.35 14.81
C SER A 135 6.63 3.56 14.91
N LEU A 136 7.29 3.29 13.79
CA LEU A 136 8.63 2.70 13.76
C LEU A 136 9.66 3.61 14.42
N ALA A 137 9.61 4.91 14.13
CA ALA A 137 10.54 5.90 14.69
C ALA A 137 10.47 5.96 16.22
N ILE A 138 9.25 6.06 16.77
CA ILE A 138 9.01 6.10 18.22
C ILE A 138 9.52 4.80 18.88
N VAL A 139 9.27 3.65 18.26
CA VAL A 139 9.76 2.36 18.79
C VAL A 139 11.29 2.36 18.86
N LEU A 140 11.97 2.74 17.78
CA LEU A 140 13.42 2.77 17.71
C LEU A 140 14.03 3.80 18.68
N GLU A 141 13.41 4.97 18.85
CA GLU A 141 13.81 5.96 19.84
C GLU A 141 13.70 5.39 21.27
N SER A 142 12.59 4.71 21.58
CA SER A 142 12.38 4.08 22.88
C SER A 142 13.27 2.85 23.14
N ALA A 143 13.86 2.27 22.08
CA ALA A 143 14.79 1.16 22.18
C ALA A 143 16.22 1.61 22.52
N GLY A 144 16.55 2.89 22.28
CA GLY A 144 17.86 3.46 22.59
C GLY A 144 19.00 2.67 21.93
N ASP A 145 20.02 2.31 22.71
CA ASP A 145 21.21 1.60 22.21
C ASP A 145 20.91 0.23 21.59
N ALA A 146 19.74 -0.36 21.87
CA ALA A 146 19.34 -1.64 21.27
C ALA A 146 19.23 -1.56 19.74
N ILE A 147 19.11 -0.38 19.13
CA ILE A 147 19.13 -0.23 17.66
C ILE A 147 20.46 -0.65 17.03
N HIS A 148 21.54 -0.72 17.81
CA HIS A 148 22.87 -1.17 17.39
C HIS A 148 23.03 -2.69 17.41
N ASP A 149 21.98 -3.43 17.79
CA ASP A 149 21.93 -4.87 17.72
C ASP A 149 22.24 -5.36 16.28
N PRO A 150 23.19 -6.30 16.09
CA PRO A 150 23.47 -6.87 14.78
C PRO A 150 22.27 -7.64 14.17
N ASP A 151 21.29 -8.06 14.96
CA ASP A 151 20.07 -8.68 14.43
C ASP A 151 19.10 -7.63 13.84
N LEU A 152 19.29 -6.35 14.15
CA LEU A 152 18.62 -5.19 13.53
C LEU A 152 19.33 -4.71 12.25
N ASN A 153 19.89 -5.65 11.49
CA ASN A 153 20.57 -5.34 10.25
C ASN A 153 19.61 -5.35 9.06
N ALA A 154 19.35 -4.17 8.52
CA ALA A 154 18.88 -4.05 7.15
C ALA A 154 20.03 -4.41 6.22
N ASP A 155 20.05 -5.66 5.77
CA ASP A 155 20.88 -6.04 4.64
C ASP A 155 20.58 -5.06 3.48
N GLU A 156 21.61 -4.51 2.84
CA GLU A 156 21.44 -3.72 1.62
C GLU A 156 20.76 -4.54 0.49
N SER A 157 20.69 -5.87 0.67
CA SER A 157 19.93 -6.80 -0.15
C SER A 157 18.41 -6.76 0.04
N LEU A 158 17.85 -6.01 1.00
CA LEU A 158 16.40 -5.93 1.21
C LEU A 158 15.69 -5.42 -0.05
N VAL A 159 15.03 -6.34 -0.76
CA VAL A 159 14.26 -6.06 -1.97
C VAL A 159 12.81 -5.77 -1.63
N TYR A 160 12.31 -4.64 -2.13
CA TYR A 160 10.91 -4.24 -2.10
C TYR A 160 10.25 -4.57 -3.44
N LYS A 161 9.11 -5.25 -3.40
CA LYS A 161 8.44 -5.72 -4.62
C LYS A 161 7.16 -4.97 -4.93
N THR A 162 6.85 -4.83 -6.21
CA THR A 162 5.56 -4.25 -6.65
C THR A 162 4.38 -4.98 -6.00
N GLY A 163 3.42 -4.21 -5.49
CA GLY A 163 2.24 -4.72 -4.77
C GLY A 163 2.46 -4.94 -3.26
N GLU A 164 3.69 -4.84 -2.76
CA GLU A 164 3.95 -4.76 -1.32
C GLU A 164 3.58 -3.38 -0.79
N VAL A 165 3.20 -3.31 0.49
CA VAL A 165 3.05 -2.05 1.21
C VAL A 165 4.35 -1.74 1.96
N THR A 166 4.69 -0.47 2.08
CA THR A 166 5.82 0.01 2.86
C THR A 166 5.50 1.37 3.47
N SER A 167 6.18 1.72 4.56
CA SER A 167 6.16 3.05 5.16
C SER A 167 6.79 4.10 4.22
N ALA A 168 6.70 5.37 4.59
CA ALA A 168 7.33 6.47 3.84
C ALA A 168 8.85 6.27 3.62
N GLY A 169 9.42 7.02 2.68
CA GLY A 169 10.82 6.92 2.26
C GLY A 169 10.98 6.94 0.74
N THR A 170 12.19 6.69 0.25
CA THR A 170 12.52 6.68 -1.18
C THR A 170 12.83 5.26 -1.66
N LEU A 171 12.15 4.79 -2.71
CA LEU A 171 12.43 3.51 -3.36
C LEU A 171 13.20 3.72 -4.66
N THR A 172 14.39 3.15 -4.78
CA THR A 172 15.25 3.21 -5.96
C THR A 172 15.15 1.91 -6.74
N CYS A 173 14.77 2.01 -8.02
CA CYS A 173 14.68 0.84 -8.91
C CYS A 173 16.05 0.18 -9.11
N THR A 174 16.13 -1.14 -8.91
CA THR A 174 17.41 -1.88 -8.99
C THR A 174 17.97 -2.00 -10.40
N LYS A 175 17.16 -1.76 -11.44
CA LYS A 175 17.58 -1.83 -12.85
C LYS A 175 17.98 -0.48 -13.44
N CYS A 176 17.18 0.56 -13.22
CA CYS A 176 17.35 1.85 -13.91
C CYS A 176 17.65 3.03 -12.98
N GLY A 177 17.66 2.83 -11.66
CA GLY A 177 17.98 3.88 -10.70
C GLY A 177 16.87 4.92 -10.47
N THR A 178 15.72 4.82 -11.15
CA THR A 178 14.59 5.74 -10.90
C THR A 178 14.16 5.70 -9.44
N ALA A 179 14.13 6.87 -8.80
CA ALA A 179 13.68 7.05 -7.42
C ALA A 179 12.17 7.34 -7.36
N LEU A 180 11.49 6.69 -6.41
CA LEU A 180 10.08 6.89 -6.08
C LEU A 180 9.99 7.40 -4.64
N CYS A 181 9.58 8.66 -4.47
CA CYS A 181 9.44 9.26 -3.14
C CYS A 181 8.03 9.01 -2.57
N PHE A 182 7.97 8.36 -1.42
CA PHE A 182 6.75 8.11 -0.65
C PHE A 182 6.72 9.02 0.57
N LYS A 183 5.75 9.94 0.61
CA LYS A 183 5.53 10.82 1.75
C LYS A 183 4.77 10.16 2.91
N ARG A 184 4.11 9.04 2.63
CA ARG A 184 3.29 8.26 3.58
C ARG A 184 3.35 6.78 3.21
N THR A 185 2.72 5.94 4.01
CA THR A 185 2.52 4.52 3.68
C THR A 185 1.91 4.35 2.29
N GLY A 186 2.49 3.45 1.50
CA GLY A 186 2.08 3.27 0.11
C GLY A 186 2.33 1.87 -0.41
N THR A 187 1.52 1.47 -1.39
CA THR A 187 1.72 0.24 -2.17
C THR A 187 2.70 0.49 -3.30
N VAL A 188 3.77 -0.30 -3.39
CA VAL A 188 4.84 -0.16 -4.37
C VAL A 188 4.29 -0.38 -5.80
N PRO A 189 4.35 0.62 -6.70
CA PRO A 189 3.96 0.45 -8.10
C PRO A 189 5.07 -0.23 -8.91
N PRO A 190 4.82 -0.67 -10.14
CA PRO A 190 5.89 -1.00 -11.07
C PRO A 190 6.71 0.25 -11.41
N CYS A 191 7.98 0.06 -11.77
CA CYS A 191 8.84 1.19 -12.14
C CYS A 191 8.26 1.94 -13.36
N PRO A 192 8.08 3.27 -13.31
CA PRO A 192 7.49 4.03 -14.41
C PRO A 192 8.38 4.08 -15.65
N THR A 193 9.69 3.87 -15.48
CA THR A 193 10.68 3.96 -16.57
C THR A 193 10.92 2.62 -17.25
N CYS A 194 11.06 1.53 -16.50
CA CYS A 194 11.47 0.22 -17.05
C CYS A 194 10.54 -0.95 -16.68
N SER A 195 9.46 -0.69 -15.96
CA SER A 195 8.47 -1.68 -15.49
C SER A 195 9.03 -2.80 -14.61
N LEU A 196 10.27 -2.69 -14.12
CA LEU A 196 10.81 -3.60 -13.11
C LEU A 196 9.97 -3.52 -11.83
N THR A 197 9.93 -4.64 -11.12
CA THR A 197 9.14 -4.83 -9.90
C THR A 197 9.98 -4.96 -8.64
N GLU A 198 11.25 -4.55 -8.66
CA GLU A 198 12.21 -4.69 -7.55
C GLU A 198 12.89 -3.35 -7.24
N PHE A 199 12.94 -3.01 -5.96
CA PHE A 199 13.43 -1.72 -5.47
C PHE A 199 14.26 -1.89 -4.21
N ARG A 200 15.17 -0.95 -3.97
CA ARG A 200 15.85 -0.76 -2.67
C ARG A 200 15.29 0.47 -1.99
N LYS A 201 15.07 0.40 -0.68
CA LYS A 201 14.56 1.53 0.11
C LYS A 201 15.69 2.36 0.71
N GLY A 202 15.54 3.67 0.75
CA GLY A 202 16.37 4.62 1.48
C GLY A 202 15.51 5.75 2.03
N TYR A 203 16.12 6.71 2.72
CA TYR A 203 15.47 7.90 3.24
C TYR A 203 16.25 9.13 2.79
#